data_AF-A0A6F9AP44-F1
#
_entry.id   AF-A0A6F9AP44-F1
#
_cell.length_a   1.000
_cell.length_b   1.000
_cell.length_c   1.000
_cell.angle_alpha   90.00
_cell.angle_beta   90.00
_cell.angle_gamma   90.00
#
_symmetry.space_group_name_H-M   'P 1'
#
loop_
_entity.id
_entity.type
_entity.pdbx_description
1 polymer ?
#
loop_
_entity_poly.entity_id
_entity_poly.type
_entity_poly.pdbx_seq_one_letter_code
_entity_poly.pdbx_strand_id
1 'polypeptide(L)'
;MTFHQSCAEVIRVILKDQGAEFDEKVVTMEMWMEGTLKASCVSNPLFGIFEDGDLTLYQTNAIRRHFAQKLDLLSRLRPGAPTDPPPSPHPLCLDAFPSLQSYLKRLCARPNLHIYLQSDDFKNRPIIPGKRA
;
A
#
# COMPACT_ATOMS: atom_id res chain seq x y z
N MET A 1 -5.67 -5.45 -10.64
CA MET A 1 -5.22 -5.56 -9.24
C MET A 1 -4.79 -6.99 -8.91
N THR A 2 -3.85 -7.59 -9.65
CA THR A 2 -2.86 -8.41 -8.90
C THR A 2 -2.12 -7.41 -8.06
N PHE A 3 -2.73 -7.07 -6.94
CA PHE A 3 -2.08 -6.27 -5.95
C PHE A 3 -1.16 -7.25 -5.25
N HIS A 4 0.08 -7.23 -5.70
CA HIS A 4 1.20 -7.55 -4.85
C HIS A 4 1.00 -6.80 -3.54
N GLN A 5 0.97 -7.52 -2.43
CA GLN A 5 0.78 -6.94 -1.11
C GLN A 5 1.96 -6.07 -0.66
N SER A 6 3.03 -5.97 -1.45
CA SER A 6 4.12 -5.06 -1.16
C SER A 6 3.75 -3.59 -1.45
N CYS A 7 3.44 -3.25 -2.69
CA CYS A 7 3.29 -1.84 -3.09
C CYS A 7 1.89 -1.29 -2.82
N ALA A 8 0.86 -2.09 -3.06
CA ALA A 8 -0.52 -1.63 -2.96
C ALA A 8 -1.10 -1.67 -1.54
N GLU A 9 -0.48 -2.41 -0.64
CA GLU A 9 -0.97 -2.59 0.72
C GLU A 9 -0.96 -1.29 1.52
N VAL A 10 0.01 -0.42 1.27
CA VAL A 10 0.02 0.92 1.85
C VAL A 10 -1.24 1.70 1.49
N ILE A 11 -1.73 1.57 0.25
CA ILE A 11 -2.94 2.26 -0.20
C ILE A 11 -4.17 1.65 0.47
N ARG A 12 -4.26 0.32 0.55
CA ARG A 12 -5.37 -0.36 1.24
C ARG A 12 -5.45 -0.03 2.71
N VAL A 13 -4.31 -0.08 3.41
CA VAL A 13 -4.21 0.27 4.82
C VAL A 13 -4.74 1.69 5.05
N ILE A 14 -4.35 2.65 4.20
CA ILE A 14 -4.85 4.03 4.29
C ILE A 14 -6.36 4.07 4.06
N LEU A 15 -6.87 3.45 2.99
CA LEU A 15 -8.29 3.46 2.65
C LEU A 15 -9.17 2.80 3.72
N LYS A 16 -8.76 1.61 4.20
CA LYS A 16 -9.47 0.87 5.25
C LYS A 16 -9.42 1.59 6.59
N ASP A 17 -8.28 2.19 6.96
CA ASP A 17 -8.17 2.98 8.19
C ASP A 17 -9.13 4.18 8.17
N GLN A 18 -9.26 4.86 7.01
CA GLN A 18 -10.21 5.96 6.81
C GLN A 18 -11.67 5.49 6.61
N GLY A 19 -11.93 4.19 6.56
CA GLY A 19 -13.28 3.65 6.32
C GLY A 19 -13.82 3.91 4.91
N ALA A 20 -12.95 4.20 3.94
CA ALA A 20 -13.35 4.43 2.56
C ALA A 20 -13.67 3.10 1.86
N GLU A 21 -14.80 3.06 1.16
CA GLU A 21 -15.13 1.95 0.26
C GLU A 21 -14.34 2.08 -1.04
N PHE A 22 -13.80 0.96 -1.52
CA PHE A 22 -13.09 0.87 -2.78
C PHE A 22 -13.30 -0.51 -3.41
N ASP A 23 -13.36 -0.54 -4.74
CA ASP A 23 -13.46 -1.79 -5.50
C ASP A 23 -12.07 -2.31 -5.88
N GLU A 24 -11.81 -3.59 -5.64
CA GLU A 24 -10.52 -4.23 -5.94
C GLU A 24 -10.62 -5.13 -7.18
N LYS A 25 -10.32 -4.58 -8.36
CA LYS A 25 -10.35 -5.35 -9.62
C LYS A 25 -9.11 -6.20 -9.80
N VAL A 26 -9.07 -7.47 -9.39
CA VAL A 26 -7.86 -8.30 -9.55
C VAL A 26 -7.48 -8.51 -11.03
N VAL A 27 -6.21 -8.27 -11.40
CA VAL A 27 -5.70 -8.41 -12.79
C VAL A 27 -4.80 -9.61 -12.78
N THR A 28 -5.17 -10.71 -13.40
CA THR A 28 -4.32 -11.90 -13.39
C THR A 28 -3.16 -11.77 -14.39
N MET A 29 -2.20 -12.69 -14.36
CA MET A 29 -1.10 -12.69 -15.31
C MET A 29 -1.59 -12.90 -16.75
N GLU A 30 -2.67 -13.66 -16.92
CA GLU A 30 -3.29 -13.91 -18.22
C GLU A 30 -3.86 -12.61 -18.81
N MET A 31 -4.61 -11.84 -18.01
CA MET A 31 -5.13 -10.51 -18.41
C MET A 31 -4.00 -9.51 -18.70
N TRP A 32 -2.86 -9.66 -18.03
CA TRP A 32 -1.68 -8.84 -18.29
C TRP A 32 -1.02 -9.18 -19.63
N MET A 33 -0.91 -10.47 -19.94
CA MET A 33 -0.30 -10.98 -21.17
C MET A 33 -1.17 -10.75 -22.40
N GLU A 34 -2.49 -10.63 -22.23
CA GLU A 34 -3.42 -10.16 -23.27
C GLU A 34 -3.05 -8.76 -23.80
N GLY A 35 -2.33 -7.95 -23.01
CA GLY A 35 -1.67 -6.74 -23.47
C GLY A 35 -2.57 -5.51 -23.63
N THR A 36 -3.90 -5.69 -23.68
CA THR A 36 -4.88 -4.60 -23.77
C THR A 36 -4.76 -3.61 -22.60
N LEU A 37 -4.64 -4.11 -21.38
CA LEU A 37 -4.41 -3.30 -20.17
C LEU A 37 -3.02 -2.64 -20.16
N LYS A 38 -2.02 -3.30 -20.73
CA LYS A 38 -0.66 -2.76 -20.81
C LYS A 38 -0.59 -1.61 -21.82
N ALA A 39 -1.32 -1.72 -22.92
CA ALA A 39 -1.39 -0.73 -23.99
C ALA A 39 -2.20 0.52 -23.59
N SER A 40 -3.20 0.38 -22.73
CA SER A 40 -3.99 1.53 -22.24
C SER A 40 -3.25 2.41 -21.23
N CYS A 41 -2.12 1.94 -20.70
CA CYS A 41 -1.39 2.66 -19.66
C CYS A 41 -0.29 3.54 -20.25
N VAL A 42 -0.24 4.80 -19.77
CA VAL A 42 0.75 5.81 -20.19
C VAL A 42 2.20 5.41 -19.85
N SER A 43 2.39 4.48 -18.90
CA SER A 43 3.69 3.94 -18.51
C SER A 43 3.56 2.50 -18.03
N ASN A 44 4.67 1.74 -18.02
CA ASN A 44 4.71 0.33 -17.65
C ASN A 44 4.06 0.11 -16.25
N PRO A 45 2.83 -0.41 -16.18
CA PRO A 45 1.97 -0.24 -15.00
C PRO A 45 2.09 -1.39 -14.00
N LEU A 46 3.28 -2.03 -13.93
CA LEU A 46 3.59 -3.14 -13.01
C LEU A 46 3.29 -2.80 -11.52
N PHE A 47 3.06 -1.53 -11.21
CA PHE A 47 2.88 -1.01 -9.86
C PHE A 47 1.49 -0.40 -9.56
N GLY A 48 0.48 -0.65 -10.41
CA GLY A 48 -0.93 -0.39 -10.11
C GLY A 48 -1.54 0.85 -10.78
N ILE A 49 -2.88 0.81 -10.90
CA ILE A 49 -3.75 1.83 -11.48
C ILE A 49 -4.79 2.18 -10.41
N PHE A 50 -5.08 3.46 -10.23
CA PHE A 50 -6.09 3.95 -9.31
C PHE A 50 -6.99 4.97 -10.01
N GLU A 51 -8.30 4.85 -9.80
CA GLU A 51 -9.30 5.73 -10.36
C GLU A 51 -10.00 6.46 -9.21
N ASP A 52 -9.99 7.79 -9.26
CA ASP A 52 -10.65 8.69 -8.32
C ASP A 52 -11.59 9.61 -9.12
N GLY A 53 -12.79 9.11 -9.41
CA GLY A 53 -13.74 9.77 -10.33
C GLY A 53 -13.15 9.88 -11.74
N ASP A 54 -12.93 11.11 -12.20
CA ASP A 54 -12.37 11.40 -13.53
C ASP A 54 -10.83 11.32 -13.58
N LEU A 55 -10.17 11.11 -12.42
CA LEU A 55 -8.72 11.07 -12.33
C LEU A 55 -8.21 9.62 -12.32
N THR A 56 -7.49 9.23 -13.38
CA THR A 56 -6.75 7.96 -13.41
C THR A 56 -5.27 8.20 -13.10
N LEU A 57 -4.81 7.65 -11.97
CA LEU A 57 -3.41 7.69 -11.55
C LEU A 57 -2.71 6.36 -11.83
N TYR A 58 -1.52 6.48 -12.40
CA TYR A 58 -0.58 5.39 -12.58
C TYR A 58 0.58 5.54 -11.59
N GLN A 59 1.20 4.42 -11.18
CA GLN A 59 2.37 4.36 -10.29
C GLN A 59 2.05 4.61 -8.81
N THR A 60 2.49 3.68 -7.94
CA THR A 60 2.12 3.65 -6.51
C THR A 60 2.54 4.90 -5.72
N ASN A 61 3.69 5.50 -6.01
CA ASN A 61 4.15 6.70 -5.29
C ASN A 61 3.32 7.94 -5.64
N ALA A 62 2.85 8.06 -6.90
CA ALA A 62 1.94 9.12 -7.32
C ALA A 62 0.60 9.00 -6.58
N ILE A 63 0.05 7.77 -6.51
CA ILE A 63 -1.16 7.48 -5.75
C ILE A 63 -0.99 7.82 -4.27
N ARG A 64 0.13 7.41 -3.66
CA ARG A 64 0.43 7.72 -2.25
C ARG A 64 0.49 9.23 -1.99
N ARG A 65 1.11 9.99 -2.88
CA ARG A 65 1.20 11.46 -2.76
C ARG A 65 -0.17 12.12 -2.91
N HIS A 66 -0.98 11.67 -3.86
CA HIS A 66 -2.36 12.13 -4.05
C HIS A 66 -3.20 11.92 -2.79
N PHE A 67 -3.15 10.72 -2.21
CA PHE A 67 -3.82 10.45 -0.93
C PHE A 67 -3.28 11.32 0.20
N ALA A 68 -1.96 11.49 0.29
CA ALA A 68 -1.36 12.31 1.34
C ALA A 68 -1.74 13.80 1.24
N GLN A 69 -2.01 14.30 0.03
CA GLN A 69 -2.55 15.64 -0.20
C GLN A 69 -4.05 15.70 0.10
N LYS A 70 -4.84 14.74 -0.41
CA LYS A 70 -6.31 14.68 -0.22
C LYS A 70 -6.72 14.52 1.24
N LEU A 71 -5.94 13.76 2.02
CA LEU A 71 -6.17 13.51 3.44
C LEU A 71 -5.39 14.47 4.36
N ASP A 72 -4.74 15.49 3.80
CA ASP A 72 -3.85 16.43 4.50
C ASP A 72 -2.80 15.75 5.40
N LEU A 73 -2.39 14.52 5.06
CA LEU A 73 -1.40 13.76 5.82
C LEU A 73 0.03 14.31 5.63
N LEU A 74 0.25 15.03 4.51
CA LEU A 74 1.57 15.53 4.12
C LEU A 74 1.93 16.88 4.76
N SER A 75 0.95 17.69 5.17
CA SER A 75 1.14 19.04 5.72
C SER A 75 1.92 19.07 7.04
N ARG A 76 2.24 17.90 7.62
CA ARG A 76 2.92 17.75 8.91
C ARG A 76 4.36 17.26 8.84
N LEU A 77 4.92 16.99 7.65
CA LEU A 77 6.31 16.56 7.52
C LEU A 77 7.24 17.77 7.45
N ARG A 78 8.01 18.00 8.53
CA ARG A 78 9.13 18.95 8.52
C ARG A 78 10.21 18.47 7.52
N PRO A 79 10.79 19.35 6.71
CA PRO A 79 11.96 19.00 5.90
C PRO A 79 13.13 18.67 6.83
N GLY A 80 13.72 17.47 6.72
CA GLY A 80 14.94 17.11 7.46
C GLY A 80 15.03 15.70 8.07
N ALA A 81 14.14 14.75 7.75
CA ALA A 81 14.29 13.38 8.23
C ALA A 81 15.49 12.68 7.54
N PRO A 82 16.43 12.07 8.29
CA PRO A 82 17.51 11.27 7.72
C PRO A 82 16.95 10.09 6.91
N THR A 83 17.44 9.91 5.68
CA THR A 83 17.16 8.72 4.87
C THR A 83 18.18 7.65 5.22
N ASP A 84 17.99 6.98 6.36
CA ASP A 84 18.76 5.78 6.65
C ASP A 84 18.42 4.68 5.62
N PRO A 85 19.40 3.85 5.21
CA PRO A 85 19.13 2.72 4.34
C PRO A 85 18.13 1.76 5.02
N PRO A 86 17.22 1.14 4.26
CA PRO A 86 16.19 0.29 4.84
C PRO A 86 16.85 -0.89 5.58
N PRO A 87 16.48 -1.15 6.85
CA PRO A 87 17.03 -2.26 7.61
C PRO A 87 16.67 -3.60 6.95
N SER A 88 17.56 -4.58 7.08
CA SER A 88 17.28 -5.95 6.65
C SER A 88 16.09 -6.52 7.42
N PRO A 89 15.21 -7.32 6.77
CA PRO A 89 14.06 -7.91 7.44
C PRO A 89 14.54 -8.95 8.45
N HIS A 90 14.61 -8.56 9.72
CA HIS A 90 14.94 -9.40 10.86
C HIS A 90 13.77 -9.36 11.85
N PRO A 91 13.33 -10.49 12.45
CA PRO A 91 12.16 -10.53 13.32
C PRO A 91 12.26 -9.61 14.56
N LEU A 92 13.46 -9.17 14.92
CA LEU A 92 13.75 -8.28 16.06
C LEU A 92 14.23 -6.89 15.64
N CYS A 93 14.07 -6.51 14.36
CA CYS A 93 14.59 -5.23 13.86
C CYS A 93 13.96 -4.01 14.56
N LEU A 94 12.81 -4.16 15.22
CA LEU A 94 12.10 -3.10 15.93
C LEU A 94 12.49 -2.96 17.40
N ASP A 95 13.19 -3.94 17.98
CA ASP A 95 13.57 -3.90 19.41
C ASP A 95 14.59 -2.80 19.69
N ALA A 96 15.42 -2.48 18.68
CA ALA A 96 16.34 -1.36 18.71
C ALA A 96 15.66 0.02 18.61
N PHE A 97 14.36 0.07 18.27
CA PHE A 97 13.64 1.32 17.99
C PHE A 97 12.31 1.39 18.77
N PRO A 98 12.34 1.64 20.09
CA PRO A 98 11.14 1.63 20.95
C PRO A 98 10.08 2.65 20.53
N SER A 99 10.49 3.78 19.95
CA SER A 99 9.58 4.79 19.41
C SER A 99 8.80 4.28 18.19
N LEU A 100 9.48 3.58 17.29
CA LEU A 100 8.90 2.97 16.11
C LEU A 100 7.98 1.79 16.49
N GLN A 101 8.40 0.96 17.43
CA GLN A 101 7.58 -0.12 17.97
C GLN A 101 6.28 0.41 18.61
N SER A 102 6.38 1.50 19.38
CA SER A 102 5.22 2.15 19.98
C SER A 102 4.29 2.78 18.93
N TYR A 103 4.87 3.37 17.88
CA TYR A 103 4.10 3.89 16.74
C TYR A 103 3.33 2.77 16.03
N LEU A 104 3.98 1.65 15.74
CA LEU A 104 3.36 0.50 15.10
C LEU A 104 2.19 -0.04 15.95
N LYS A 105 2.40 -0.23 17.26
CA LYS A 105 1.34 -0.66 18.19
C LYS A 105 0.13 0.26 18.15
N ARG A 106 0.34 1.59 18.17
CA ARG A 106 -0.76 2.57 18.08
C ARG A 106 -1.47 2.52 16.73
N LEU A 107 -0.73 2.34 15.64
CA LEU A 107 -1.30 2.26 14.30
C LEU A 107 -2.18 1.00 14.17
N CYS A 108 -1.67 -0.18 14.55
CA CYS A 108 -2.40 -1.44 14.50
C CYS A 108 -3.58 -1.54 15.47
N ALA A 109 -3.64 -0.67 16.48
CA ALA A 109 -4.75 -0.59 17.43
C ALA A 109 -5.91 0.29 16.94
N ARG A 110 -5.78 0.99 15.81
CA ARG A 110 -6.89 1.75 15.23
C ARG A 110 -8.02 0.80 14.84
N PRO A 111 -9.28 1.07 15.19
CA PRO A 111 -10.36 0.08 15.12
C PRO A 111 -10.57 -0.48 13.70
N ASN A 112 -10.68 0.38 12.69
CA ASN A 112 -10.90 -0.05 11.30
C ASN A 112 -9.71 -0.83 10.75
N LEU A 113 -8.49 -0.35 11.04
CA LEU A 113 -7.27 -1.01 10.61
C LEU A 113 -7.07 -2.34 11.34
N HIS A 114 -7.41 -2.42 12.62
CA HIS A 114 -7.32 -3.64 13.41
C HIS A 114 -8.21 -4.75 12.83
N ILE A 115 -9.45 -4.40 12.49
CA ILE A 115 -10.39 -5.32 11.82
C ILE A 115 -9.81 -5.79 10.49
N TYR A 116 -9.29 -4.87 9.67
CA TYR A 116 -8.70 -5.21 8.39
C TYR A 116 -7.48 -6.13 8.51
N LEU A 117 -6.55 -5.84 9.43
CA LEU A 117 -5.35 -6.66 9.66
C LEU A 117 -5.69 -8.07 10.18
N GLN A 118 -6.84 -8.23 10.83
CA GLN A 118 -7.32 -9.53 11.27
C GLN A 118 -8.09 -10.33 10.20
N SER A 119 -8.49 -9.67 9.12
CA SER A 119 -9.26 -10.29 8.03
C SER A 119 -8.46 -11.33 7.24
N ASP A 120 -9.18 -12.28 6.66
CA ASP A 120 -8.62 -13.31 5.79
C ASP A 120 -8.02 -12.70 4.51
N ASP A 121 -8.57 -11.58 4.03
CA ASP A 121 -8.07 -10.83 2.87
C ASP A 121 -6.63 -10.34 3.07
N PHE A 122 -6.29 -9.96 4.30
CA PHE A 122 -4.95 -9.52 4.66
C PHE A 122 -4.02 -10.71 4.91
N LYS A 123 -4.47 -11.71 5.68
CA LYS A 123 -3.64 -12.84 6.11
C LYS A 123 -3.31 -13.82 5.00
N ASN A 124 -4.24 -14.08 4.08
CA ASN A 124 -4.06 -15.10 3.03
C ASN A 124 -3.35 -14.56 1.79
N ARG A 125 -3.14 -13.25 1.72
CA ARG A 125 -2.45 -12.64 0.59
C ARG A 125 -0.93 -12.81 0.75
N PRO A 126 -0.19 -13.09 -0.34
CA PRO A 126 1.26 -13.19 -0.28
C PRO A 126 1.94 -11.82 -0.34
N ILE A 127 2.88 -11.58 0.58
CA ILE A 127 3.70 -10.35 0.63
C ILE A 127 4.54 -10.19 -0.65
N ILE A 128 5.15 -11.29 -1.13
CA ILE A 128 5.94 -11.34 -2.35
C ILE A 128 5.33 -12.39 -3.28
N PRO A 129 5.06 -12.08 -4.56
CA PRO A 129 4.56 -13.07 -5.52
C PRO A 129 5.49 -14.29 -5.60
N GLY A 130 4.90 -15.49 -5.55
CA GLY A 130 5.63 -16.76 -5.59
C GLY A 130 6.25 -17.21 -4.26
N LYS A 131 6.12 -16.42 -3.19
CA LYS A 131 6.46 -16.85 -1.82
C LYS A 131 5.18 -16.92 -0.99
N ARG A 132 4.94 -18.07 -0.34
CA ARG A 132 3.86 -18.18 0.65
C ARG A 132 4.21 -17.36 1.90
N ALA A 133 3.19 -16.79 2.52
CA ALA A 133 3.26 -16.21 3.85
C ALA A 133 3.58 -17.30 4.89
#